data_AF-C4ZDH4-F1
#
_entry.id   AF-C4ZDH4-F1
#
_cell.length_a   1.000
_cell.length_b   1.000
_cell.length_c   1.000
_cell.angle_alpha   90.00
_cell.angle_beta   90.00
_cell.angle_gamma   90.00
#
_symmetry.space_group_name_H-M   'P 1'
#
loop_
_entity.id
_entity.type
_entity.pdbx_description
1 polymer ?
#
loop_
_entity_poly.entity_id
_entity_poly.type
_entity_poly.pdbx_seq_one_letter_code
_entity_poly.pdbx_strand_id
1 'polypeptide(L)'
;MISTSGHLISKFPEVRFHRTRIFKYSKGYLDAMVNAQANIDGHFFLEDFLNPSLIAAMEKVYPITPNSDGAETPAYIYSQYFLGRRATAISRQNILKKLSDSFHVTVYTHENCQAVLPNVLYGGKIDYYNDMPTVFQRSRINLNITLKTIQTGIPLRAWDILGCGGFLLSNLQQEPCEYFVPGEDFVYYESTDDAVEKAAYFLSHENERIEIAHNAVEKIAAYHTYNHRVEEMFEIINS
;
A
#
# COMPACT_ATOMS: atom_id res chain seq x y z
N MET A 1 -2.04 14.21 14.22
CA MET A 1 -2.25 14.20 12.76
C MET A 1 -1.84 12.83 12.24
N ILE A 2 -2.68 12.21 11.42
CA ILE A 2 -2.39 10.96 10.71
C ILE A 2 -1.91 11.36 9.30
N SER A 3 -0.82 10.80 8.80
CA SER A 3 -0.33 11.10 7.45
C SER A 3 -0.08 9.86 6.61
N THR A 4 -0.14 10.06 5.28
CA THR A 4 0.38 9.11 4.30
C THR A 4 0.81 9.83 3.03
N SER A 5 1.54 9.15 2.16
CA SER A 5 1.89 9.62 0.83
C SER A 5 1.55 8.58 -0.23
N GLY A 6 1.21 9.01 -1.44
CA GLY A 6 1.04 8.11 -2.57
C GLY A 6 -0.06 8.50 -3.56
N HIS A 7 -0.10 7.79 -4.68
CA HIS A 7 -1.10 8.02 -5.73
C HIS A 7 -2.45 7.41 -5.32
N LEU A 8 -3.51 8.22 -5.40
CA LEU A 8 -4.86 7.83 -4.97
C LEU A 8 -5.72 7.25 -6.09
N ILE A 9 -5.31 7.47 -7.33
CA ILE A 9 -6.04 7.04 -8.53
C ILE A 9 -5.13 6.11 -9.31
N SER A 10 -5.62 4.90 -9.62
CA SER A 10 -4.92 4.02 -10.55
C SER A 10 -5.05 4.63 -11.96
N LYS A 11 -3.95 4.75 -12.71
CA LYS A 11 -3.95 5.21 -14.11
C LYS A 11 -4.64 4.24 -15.08
N PHE A 12 -5.42 3.26 -14.59
CA PHE A 12 -6.23 2.41 -15.44
C PHE A 12 -7.28 3.28 -16.15
N PRO A 13 -7.38 3.26 -17.49
CA PRO A 13 -8.40 4.01 -18.20
C PRO A 13 -9.81 3.43 -17.92
N GLU A 14 -10.43 3.82 -16.81
CA GLU A 14 -11.84 3.47 -16.48
C GLU A 14 -12.81 3.94 -17.58
N VAL A 15 -12.43 5.01 -18.30
CA VAL A 15 -13.23 5.67 -19.32
C VAL A 15 -13.48 4.80 -20.58
N ARG A 16 -12.64 3.78 -20.87
CA ARG A 16 -12.71 3.04 -22.14
C ARG A 16 -13.57 1.77 -22.15
N PHE A 17 -14.07 1.29 -21.01
CA PHE A 17 -14.87 0.05 -20.93
C PHE A 17 -16.37 0.18 -21.29
N HIS A 18 -16.84 1.36 -21.71
CA HIS A 18 -18.27 1.69 -21.68
C HIS A 18 -19.11 1.34 -22.94
N ARG A 19 -18.55 0.80 -24.04
CA ARG A 19 -19.23 0.90 -25.36
C ARG A 19 -19.82 -0.36 -26.01
N THR A 20 -19.82 -1.57 -25.44
CA THR A 20 -20.59 -2.71 -26.04
C THR A 20 -21.09 -3.77 -25.03
N ARG A 21 -22.10 -4.58 -25.39
CA ARG A 21 -22.78 -5.56 -24.50
C ARG A 21 -21.85 -6.65 -23.92
N ILE A 22 -20.87 -7.12 -24.69
CA ILE A 22 -19.81 -8.05 -24.24
C ILE A 22 -19.00 -7.43 -23.09
N PHE A 23 -18.93 -6.10 -23.01
CA PHE A 23 -18.26 -5.41 -21.91
C PHE A 23 -19.06 -5.40 -20.62
N LYS A 24 -20.39 -5.56 -20.63
CA LYS A 24 -21.15 -5.44 -19.37
C LYS A 24 -20.88 -6.62 -18.42
N TYR A 25 -20.85 -7.85 -18.95
CA TYR A 25 -20.52 -9.03 -18.13
C TYR A 25 -19.05 -8.99 -17.70
N SER A 26 -18.10 -8.87 -18.64
CA SER A 26 -16.68 -8.86 -18.31
C SER A 26 -16.31 -7.71 -17.37
N LYS A 27 -16.87 -6.51 -17.56
CA LYS A 27 -16.69 -5.39 -16.64
C LYS A 27 -17.25 -5.71 -15.25
N GLY A 28 -18.49 -6.21 -15.16
CA GLY A 28 -19.09 -6.55 -13.87
C GLY A 28 -18.30 -7.63 -13.12
N TYR A 29 -17.81 -8.64 -13.84
CA TYR A 29 -16.96 -9.69 -13.29
C TYR A 29 -15.62 -9.14 -12.78
N LEU A 30 -14.91 -8.35 -13.60
CA LEU A 30 -13.65 -7.71 -13.23
C LEU A 30 -13.83 -6.72 -12.06
N ASP A 31 -14.91 -5.94 -12.06
CA ASP A 31 -15.26 -5.03 -10.97
C ASP A 31 -15.50 -5.80 -9.66
N ALA A 32 -16.25 -6.91 -9.70
CA ALA A 32 -16.50 -7.75 -8.54
C ALA A 32 -15.21 -8.36 -7.98
N MET A 33 -14.34 -8.90 -8.84
CA MET A 33 -13.03 -9.41 -8.44
C MET A 33 -12.15 -8.35 -7.80
N VAL A 34 -12.03 -7.17 -8.44
CA VAL A 34 -11.23 -6.05 -7.94
C VAL A 34 -11.73 -5.57 -6.58
N ASN A 35 -13.06 -5.46 -6.42
CA ASN A 35 -13.66 -5.08 -5.14
C ASN A 35 -13.43 -6.14 -4.05
N ALA A 36 -13.49 -7.43 -4.40
CA ALA A 36 -13.15 -8.49 -3.44
C ALA A 36 -11.68 -8.39 -3.02
N GLN A 37 -10.74 -8.27 -3.97
CA GLN A 37 -9.31 -8.15 -3.68
C GLN A 37 -8.97 -6.91 -2.84
N ALA A 38 -9.71 -5.81 -3.01
CA ALA A 38 -9.51 -4.58 -2.24
C ALA A 38 -9.67 -4.77 -0.72
N ASN A 39 -10.44 -5.78 -0.31
CA ASN A 39 -10.74 -6.10 1.09
C ASN A 39 -9.92 -7.29 1.63
N ILE A 40 -8.99 -7.84 0.84
CA ILE A 40 -8.16 -8.98 1.23
C ILE A 40 -6.69 -8.54 1.23
N ASP A 41 -6.03 -8.70 2.36
CA ASP A 41 -4.58 -8.55 2.54
C ASP A 41 -3.93 -9.93 2.72
N GLY A 42 -2.63 -10.04 2.43
CA GLY A 42 -1.88 -11.30 2.58
C GLY A 42 -2.11 -12.36 1.50
N HIS A 43 -3.05 -12.16 0.57
CA HIS A 43 -3.27 -13.06 -0.56
C HIS A 43 -3.68 -12.30 -1.82
N PHE A 44 -3.08 -12.63 -2.97
CA PHE A 44 -3.38 -12.04 -4.26
C PHE A 44 -3.92 -13.09 -5.23
N PHE A 45 -5.22 -13.04 -5.53
CA PHE A 45 -5.91 -14.05 -6.34
C PHE A 45 -6.34 -13.57 -7.72
N LEU A 46 -6.16 -12.28 -8.04
CA LEU A 46 -6.72 -11.72 -9.28
C LEU A 46 -6.22 -12.41 -10.55
N GLU A 47 -4.99 -12.90 -10.56
CA GLU A 47 -4.41 -13.61 -11.70
C GLU A 47 -5.10 -14.96 -11.96
N ASP A 48 -5.37 -15.72 -10.90
CA ASP A 48 -5.93 -17.08 -10.98
C ASP A 48 -7.33 -17.11 -11.61
N PHE A 49 -8.07 -16.00 -11.47
CA PHE A 49 -9.44 -15.87 -11.96
C PHE A 49 -9.56 -15.16 -13.33
N LEU A 50 -8.43 -14.80 -13.95
CA LEU A 50 -8.40 -14.25 -15.31
C LEU A 50 -8.40 -15.36 -16.36
N ASN A 51 -9.60 -15.77 -16.79
CA ASN A 51 -9.74 -16.71 -17.90
C ASN A 51 -9.43 -16.07 -19.27
N PRO A 52 -9.15 -16.87 -20.33
CA PRO A 52 -8.79 -16.36 -21.65
C PRO A 52 -9.81 -15.38 -22.27
N SER A 53 -11.11 -15.54 -21.97
CA SER A 53 -12.15 -14.65 -22.50
C SER A 53 -12.09 -13.25 -21.86
N LEU A 54 -11.73 -13.16 -20.59
CA LEU A 54 -11.52 -11.89 -19.88
C LEU A 54 -10.25 -11.20 -20.38
N ILE A 55 -9.16 -11.94 -20.54
CA ILE A 55 -7.90 -11.42 -21.09
C ILE A 55 -8.14 -10.83 -22.49
N ALA A 56 -8.78 -11.59 -23.39
CA ALA A 56 -9.10 -11.10 -24.73
C ALA A 56 -10.03 -9.87 -24.72
N ALA A 57 -10.92 -9.74 -23.73
CA ALA A 57 -11.75 -8.55 -23.56
C ALA A 57 -10.93 -7.34 -23.10
N MET A 58 -9.96 -7.52 -22.21
CA MET A 58 -9.05 -6.47 -21.75
C MET A 58 -8.10 -6.04 -22.88
N GLU A 59 -7.58 -6.98 -23.65
CA GLU A 59 -6.68 -6.73 -24.79
C GLU A 59 -7.33 -5.92 -25.90
N LYS A 60 -8.64 -6.13 -26.16
CA LYS A 60 -9.40 -5.27 -27.09
C LYS A 60 -9.48 -3.81 -26.66
N VAL A 61 -9.38 -3.51 -25.36
CA VAL A 61 -9.48 -2.14 -24.82
C VAL A 61 -8.10 -1.51 -24.66
N TYR A 62 -7.17 -2.30 -24.14
CA TYR A 62 -5.81 -1.89 -23.86
C TYR A 62 -4.87 -3.00 -24.33
N PRO A 63 -4.52 -3.02 -25.63
CA PRO A 63 -3.55 -3.97 -26.15
C PRO A 63 -2.23 -3.80 -25.42
N ILE A 64 -1.68 -4.90 -24.93
CA ILE A 64 -0.34 -4.92 -24.35
C ILE A 64 0.58 -5.55 -25.38
N THR A 65 1.73 -4.92 -25.60
CA THR A 65 2.84 -5.55 -26.30
C THR A 65 3.79 -6.06 -25.22
N PRO A 66 3.91 -7.39 -25.00
CA PRO A 66 4.92 -7.92 -24.09
C PRO A 66 6.31 -7.47 -24.54
N ASN A 67 7.22 -7.27 -23.59
CA ASN A 67 8.62 -7.05 -23.92
C ASN A 67 9.17 -8.31 -24.61
N SER A 68 10.01 -8.14 -25.63
CA SER A 68 10.56 -9.26 -26.40
C SER A 68 11.41 -10.22 -25.57
N ASP A 69 11.94 -9.74 -24.45
CA ASP A 69 12.74 -10.44 -23.45
C ASP A 69 11.98 -10.64 -22.12
N GLY A 70 10.71 -10.23 -22.05
CA GLY A 70 9.86 -10.39 -20.87
C GLY A 70 9.29 -11.80 -20.75
N ALA A 71 9.30 -12.35 -19.54
CA ALA A 71 8.65 -13.62 -19.22
C ALA A 71 7.17 -13.44 -18.83
N GLU A 72 6.66 -12.20 -18.78
CA GLU A 72 5.32 -11.91 -18.29
C GLU A 72 4.22 -12.35 -19.26
N THR A 73 3.26 -13.10 -18.74
CA THR A 73 2.05 -13.44 -19.50
C THR A 73 1.09 -12.24 -19.54
N PRO A 74 0.19 -12.14 -20.54
CA PRO A 74 -0.86 -11.13 -20.52
C PRO A 74 -1.72 -11.18 -19.24
N ALA A 75 -1.96 -12.38 -18.70
CA ALA A 75 -2.68 -12.57 -17.43
C ALA A 75 -1.97 -11.87 -16.28
N TYR A 76 -0.66 -12.11 -16.13
CA TYR A 76 0.19 -11.44 -15.15
C TYR A 76 0.19 -9.93 -15.33
N ILE A 77 0.34 -9.43 -16.55
CA ILE A 77 0.39 -7.98 -16.76
C ILE A 77 -0.96 -7.34 -16.35
N TYR A 78 -2.09 -7.88 -16.82
CA TYR A 78 -3.42 -7.40 -16.46
C TYR A 78 -3.79 -7.59 -15.00
N SER A 79 -3.36 -8.66 -14.34
CA SER A 79 -3.61 -8.86 -12.92
C SER A 79 -2.81 -7.83 -12.11
N GLN A 80 -1.50 -7.74 -12.32
CA GLN A 80 -0.58 -6.97 -11.46
C GLN A 80 -0.64 -5.47 -11.74
N TYR A 81 -0.44 -5.04 -12.99
CA TYR A 81 -0.24 -3.62 -13.32
C TYR A 81 -1.54 -2.83 -13.44
N PHE A 82 -2.65 -3.53 -13.38
CA PHE A 82 -3.94 -3.07 -13.83
C PHE A 82 -4.96 -3.33 -12.71
N LEU A 83 -5.44 -4.58 -12.56
CA LEU A 83 -6.47 -4.90 -11.59
C LEU A 83 -5.99 -4.76 -10.13
N GLY A 84 -4.79 -5.23 -9.81
CA GLY A 84 -4.19 -5.13 -8.47
C GLY A 84 -3.93 -3.69 -8.02
N ARG A 85 -3.48 -2.83 -8.95
CA ARG A 85 -3.34 -1.39 -8.68
C ARG A 85 -4.70 -0.72 -8.43
N ARG A 86 -5.74 -1.13 -9.15
CA ARG A 86 -7.11 -0.64 -8.92
C ARG A 86 -7.65 -1.11 -7.57
N ALA A 87 -7.49 -2.38 -7.23
CA ALA A 87 -7.87 -2.92 -5.92
C ALA A 87 -7.17 -2.17 -4.77
N THR A 88 -5.88 -1.87 -4.95
CA THR A 88 -5.13 -1.05 -3.99
C THR A 88 -5.69 0.38 -3.88
N ALA A 89 -6.02 1.01 -5.00
CA ALA A 89 -6.59 2.36 -5.01
C ALA A 89 -7.93 2.40 -4.26
N ILE A 90 -8.80 1.41 -4.47
CA ILE A 90 -10.08 1.28 -3.77
C ILE A 90 -9.86 1.09 -2.26
N SER A 91 -8.99 0.14 -1.87
CA SER A 91 -8.63 -0.10 -0.47
C SER A 91 -8.12 1.18 0.21
N ARG A 92 -7.23 1.90 -0.47
CA ARG A 92 -6.67 3.18 -0.01
C ARG A 92 -7.73 4.26 0.16
N GLN A 93 -8.64 4.40 -0.80
CA GLN A 93 -9.73 5.38 -0.69
C GLN A 93 -10.67 5.04 0.46
N ASN A 94 -11.01 3.77 0.65
CA ASN A 94 -11.90 3.32 1.73
C ASN A 94 -11.33 3.65 3.11
N ILE A 95 -10.08 3.26 3.38
CA ILE A 95 -9.45 3.50 4.67
C ILE A 95 -9.23 4.99 4.94
N LEU A 96 -8.77 5.76 3.93
CA LEU A 96 -8.56 7.20 4.09
C LEU A 96 -9.87 7.93 4.35
N LYS A 97 -10.94 7.57 3.62
CA LYS A 97 -12.27 8.14 3.82
C LYS A 97 -12.73 7.89 5.26
N LYS A 98 -12.72 6.62 5.69
CA LYS A 98 -13.19 6.23 7.03
C LYS A 98 -12.37 6.89 8.15
N LEU A 99 -11.04 6.93 8.03
CA LEU A 99 -10.19 7.62 9.02
C LEU A 99 -10.47 9.12 9.07
N SER A 100 -10.66 9.76 7.91
CA SER A 100 -10.91 11.20 7.83
C SER A 100 -12.28 11.64 8.34
N ASP A 101 -13.23 10.70 8.49
CA ASP A 101 -14.52 10.99 9.13
C ASP A 101 -14.39 11.22 10.64
N SER A 102 -13.31 10.74 11.27
CA SER A 102 -13.09 10.82 12.72
C SER A 102 -11.79 11.55 13.13
N PHE A 103 -10.83 11.66 12.23
CA PHE A 103 -9.49 12.18 12.53
C PHE A 103 -8.98 13.16 11.48
N HIS A 104 -8.03 14.00 11.88
CA HIS A 104 -7.28 14.84 10.94
C HIS A 104 -6.27 13.97 10.17
N VAL A 105 -6.60 13.66 8.92
CA VAL A 105 -5.78 12.88 7.99
C VAL A 105 -5.20 13.81 6.91
N THR A 106 -3.88 13.81 6.78
CA THR A 106 -3.17 14.54 5.71
C THR A 106 -2.64 13.56 4.66
N VAL A 107 -2.92 13.84 3.39
CA VAL A 107 -2.42 13.03 2.27
C VAL A 107 -1.48 13.87 1.40
N TYR A 108 -0.22 13.47 1.35
CA TYR A 108 0.79 14.05 0.46
C TYR A 108 0.77 13.33 -0.90
N THR A 109 0.37 14.04 -1.94
CA THR A 109 0.22 13.49 -3.30
C THR A 109 0.35 14.60 -4.34
N HIS A 110 0.60 14.24 -5.60
CA HIS A 110 0.81 15.22 -6.67
C HIS A 110 -0.47 15.92 -7.12
N GLU A 111 -1.60 15.22 -7.06
CA GLU A 111 -2.89 15.70 -7.57
C GLU A 111 -3.84 15.99 -6.41
N ASN A 112 -4.62 17.07 -6.52
CA ASN A 112 -5.61 17.38 -5.49
C ASN A 112 -6.62 16.23 -5.37
N CYS A 113 -6.74 15.71 -4.16
CA CYS A 113 -7.55 14.54 -3.84
C CYS A 113 -8.92 14.84 -3.25
N GLN A 114 -9.23 16.12 -2.97
CA GLN A 114 -10.43 16.51 -2.23
C GLN A 114 -11.73 16.21 -2.97
N ALA A 115 -11.69 16.09 -4.30
CA ALA A 115 -12.86 15.65 -5.08
C ALA A 115 -13.27 14.20 -4.76
N VAL A 116 -12.31 13.34 -4.37
CA VAL A 116 -12.55 11.93 -4.03
C VAL A 116 -12.61 11.74 -2.51
N LEU A 117 -11.80 12.50 -1.77
CA LEU A 117 -11.64 12.44 -0.33
C LEU A 117 -11.88 13.85 0.26
N PRO A 118 -13.13 14.30 0.41
CA PRO A 118 -13.41 15.70 0.80
C PRO A 118 -12.94 16.06 2.21
N ASN A 119 -12.87 15.06 3.11
CA ASN A 119 -12.50 15.25 4.52
C ASN A 119 -10.99 15.15 4.77
N VAL A 120 -10.17 14.75 3.78
CA VAL A 120 -8.71 14.72 3.97
C VAL A 120 -8.09 16.10 3.71
N LEU A 121 -7.04 16.41 4.45
CA LEU A 121 -6.18 17.55 4.18
C LEU A 121 -5.24 17.20 3.04
N TYR A 122 -5.31 17.95 1.95
CA TYR A 122 -4.38 17.80 0.83
C TYR A 122 -3.02 18.44 1.18
N GLY A 123 -2.00 17.62 1.37
CA GLY A 123 -0.65 18.04 1.76
C GLY A 123 0.24 18.50 0.59
N GLY A 124 -0.22 18.36 -0.65
CA GLY A 124 0.56 18.72 -1.83
C GLY A 124 1.66 17.74 -2.20
N LYS A 125 2.41 18.08 -3.25
CA LYS A 125 3.66 17.40 -3.61
C LYS A 125 4.72 17.70 -2.56
N ILE A 126 5.46 16.69 -2.17
CA ILE A 126 6.54 16.78 -1.17
C ILE A 126 7.80 16.08 -1.69
N ASP A 127 8.97 16.59 -1.32
CA ASP A 127 10.23 15.92 -1.64
C ASP A 127 10.45 14.72 -0.72
N TYR A 128 10.62 13.54 -1.31
CA TYR A 128 10.70 12.31 -0.53
C TYR A 128 11.98 12.21 0.30
N TYR A 129 13.09 12.75 -0.17
CA TYR A 129 14.37 12.59 0.52
C TYR A 129 14.59 13.69 1.56
N ASN A 130 14.17 14.92 1.26
CA ASN A 130 14.46 16.08 2.09
C ASN A 130 13.36 16.38 3.10
N ASP A 131 12.09 16.18 2.75
CA ASP A 131 10.95 16.64 3.56
C ASP A 131 10.20 15.50 4.26
N MET A 132 10.06 14.33 3.62
CA MET A 132 9.29 13.22 4.20
C MET A 132 9.82 12.71 5.55
N PRO A 133 11.15 12.64 5.83
CA PRO A 133 11.63 12.26 7.16
C PRO A 133 11.05 13.14 8.28
N THR A 134 10.91 14.44 8.02
CA THR A 134 10.28 15.38 8.97
C THR A 134 8.78 15.10 9.12
N VAL A 135 8.09 14.74 8.04
CA VAL A 135 6.68 14.34 8.10
C VAL A 135 6.50 13.07 8.92
N PHE A 136 7.37 12.06 8.71
CA PHE A 136 7.30 10.80 9.45
C PHE A 136 7.45 11.01 10.95
N GLN A 137 8.41 11.84 11.37
CA GLN A 137 8.65 12.18 12.77
C GLN A 137 7.53 13.01 13.41
N ARG A 138 6.93 13.94 12.66
CA ARG A 138 5.90 14.85 13.19
C ARG A 138 4.49 14.30 13.13
N SER A 139 4.28 13.21 12.39
CA SER A 139 2.99 12.53 12.34
C SER A 139 2.82 11.66 13.58
N ARG A 140 1.65 11.74 14.23
CA ARG A 140 1.36 10.86 15.37
C ARG A 140 1.20 9.42 14.88
N ILE A 141 0.61 9.24 13.70
CA ILE A 141 0.47 7.94 13.05
C ILE A 141 0.85 8.10 11.58
N ASN A 142 1.74 7.25 11.10
CA ASN A 142 2.08 7.14 9.68
C ASN A 142 1.39 5.91 9.11
N LEU A 143 0.43 6.13 8.22
CA LEU A 143 -0.35 5.07 7.60
C LEU A 143 0.40 4.52 6.38
N ASN A 144 0.70 3.23 6.41
CA ASN A 144 1.18 2.49 5.24
C ASN A 144 0.05 1.61 4.66
N ILE A 145 -0.07 1.64 3.33
CA ILE A 145 -1.01 0.83 2.56
C ILE A 145 -0.24 0.24 1.40
N THR A 146 0.17 -1.01 1.57
CA THR A 146 0.95 -1.76 0.61
C THR A 146 0.12 -2.07 -0.65
N LEU A 147 0.79 -2.18 -1.81
CA LEU A 147 0.14 -2.63 -3.03
C LEU A 147 -0.36 -4.07 -2.84
N LYS A 148 -1.59 -4.36 -3.27
CA LYS A 148 -2.14 -5.72 -3.23
C LYS A 148 -1.31 -6.75 -4.01
N THR A 149 -0.49 -6.28 -4.95
CA THR A 149 0.42 -7.09 -5.77
C THR A 149 1.72 -7.47 -5.06
N ILE A 150 2.06 -6.80 -3.96
CA ILE A 150 3.23 -7.13 -3.14
C ILE A 150 2.81 -8.25 -2.20
N GLN A 151 3.07 -9.49 -2.60
CA GLN A 151 2.72 -10.70 -1.83
C GLN A 151 3.69 -10.93 -0.68
N THR A 152 4.97 -10.64 -0.93
CA THR A 152 6.07 -10.68 0.03
C THR A 152 6.87 -9.38 -0.12
N GLY A 153 7.55 -8.96 0.92
CA GLY A 153 8.40 -7.79 0.96
C GLY A 153 7.89 -6.75 1.92
N ILE A 154 8.83 -6.10 2.59
CA ILE A 154 8.58 -4.90 3.40
C ILE A 154 8.74 -3.67 2.50
N PRO A 155 7.69 -2.84 2.30
CA PRO A 155 7.80 -1.64 1.48
C PRO A 155 8.84 -0.67 2.04
N LEU A 156 9.58 0.01 1.15
CA LEU A 156 10.55 1.05 1.54
C LEU A 156 9.96 2.09 2.51
N ARG A 157 8.70 2.51 2.31
CA ARG A 157 8.01 3.44 3.23
C ARG A 157 7.97 2.92 4.67
N ALA A 158 7.76 1.62 4.89
CA ALA A 158 7.73 1.06 6.23
C ALA A 158 9.11 1.19 6.87
N TRP A 159 10.18 0.82 6.16
CA TRP A 159 11.56 1.03 6.61
C TRP A 159 11.86 2.49 6.94
N ASP A 160 11.47 3.43 6.06
CA ASP A 160 11.74 4.86 6.26
C ASP A 160 10.97 5.42 7.47
N ILE A 161 9.70 5.04 7.66
CA ILE A 161 8.91 5.45 8.82
C ILE A 161 9.57 4.97 10.10
N LEU A 162 9.87 3.68 10.19
CA LEU A 162 10.47 3.06 11.37
C LEU A 162 11.86 3.65 11.64
N GLY A 163 12.71 3.77 10.62
CA GLY A 163 14.06 4.31 10.75
C GLY A 163 14.10 5.81 11.08
N CYS A 164 13.05 6.57 10.73
CA CYS A 164 12.92 7.97 11.13
C CYS A 164 12.35 8.16 12.54
N GLY A 165 11.93 7.10 13.25
CA GLY A 165 11.27 7.20 14.55
C GLY A 165 9.79 7.59 14.46
N GLY A 166 9.14 7.31 13.32
CA GLY A 166 7.71 7.47 13.15
C GLY A 166 6.96 6.22 13.60
N PHE A 167 5.81 6.42 14.25
CA PHE A 167 4.90 5.30 14.55
C PHE A 167 4.23 4.80 13.27
N LEU A 168 4.42 3.52 12.95
CA LEU A 168 3.88 2.86 11.76
C LEU A 168 2.57 2.14 12.07
N LEU A 169 1.52 2.46 11.30
CA LEU A 169 0.29 1.68 11.20
C LEU A 169 0.15 1.15 9.77
N SER A 170 0.32 -0.16 9.56
CA SER A 170 0.36 -0.78 8.22
C SER A 170 -0.74 -1.82 8.01
N ASN A 171 -1.17 -2.08 6.77
CA ASN A 171 -1.98 -3.27 6.52
C ASN A 171 -1.16 -4.54 6.80
N LEU A 172 -1.84 -5.64 7.16
CA LEU A 172 -1.21 -6.91 7.46
C LEU A 172 -0.36 -7.43 6.27
N GLN A 173 0.90 -7.72 6.55
CA GLN A 173 1.82 -8.47 5.70
C GLN A 173 2.62 -9.43 6.58
N GLN A 174 2.98 -10.60 6.06
CA GLN A 174 3.69 -11.63 6.84
C GLN A 174 5.15 -11.24 7.10
N GLU A 175 5.89 -10.82 6.07
CA GLU A 175 7.33 -10.59 6.13
C GLU A 175 7.79 -9.53 7.16
N PRO A 176 7.08 -8.41 7.42
CA PRO A 176 7.43 -7.53 8.55
C PRO A 176 7.59 -8.24 9.89
N CYS A 177 6.82 -9.31 10.13
CA CYS A 177 6.86 -10.08 11.38
C CYS A 177 8.13 -10.95 11.51
N GLU A 178 8.92 -11.10 10.45
CA GLU A 178 10.20 -11.82 10.47
C GLU A 178 11.35 -10.94 10.99
N TYR A 179 11.19 -9.62 10.89
CA TYR A 179 12.22 -8.63 11.27
C TYR A 179 11.80 -7.78 12.46
N PHE A 180 10.49 -7.65 12.69
CA PHE A 180 9.90 -6.79 13.72
C PHE A 180 8.80 -7.53 14.48
N VAL A 181 8.59 -7.15 15.73
CA VAL A 181 7.60 -7.71 16.64
C VAL A 181 6.37 -6.79 16.66
N PRO A 182 5.19 -7.27 16.21
CA PRO A 182 3.96 -6.49 16.27
C PRO A 182 3.58 -6.11 17.70
N GLY A 183 3.20 -4.85 17.91
CA GLY A 183 2.90 -4.27 19.22
C GLY A 183 4.13 -3.82 20.02
N GLU A 184 5.34 -4.17 19.58
CA GLU A 184 6.61 -3.72 20.18
C GLU A 184 7.34 -2.75 19.27
N ASP A 185 7.45 -3.03 17.96
CA ASP A 185 8.16 -2.17 17.00
C ASP A 185 7.21 -1.47 16.01
N PHE A 186 6.08 -2.10 15.70
CA PHE A 186 5.11 -1.55 14.75
C PHE A 186 3.72 -2.12 15.01
N VAL A 187 2.71 -1.51 14.40
CA VAL A 187 1.33 -1.98 14.48
C VAL A 187 0.78 -2.24 13.08
N TYR A 188 0.12 -3.38 12.91
CA TYR A 188 -0.67 -3.65 11.71
C TYR A 188 -2.17 -3.56 11.96
N TYR A 189 -2.94 -3.38 10.90
CA TYR A 189 -4.40 -3.53 10.88
C TYR A 189 -4.83 -4.60 9.88
N GLU A 190 -5.96 -5.23 10.17
CA GLU A 190 -6.53 -6.32 9.37
C GLU A 190 -7.78 -5.88 8.58
N SER A 191 -8.34 -4.72 8.93
CA SER A 191 -9.48 -4.13 8.23
C SER A 191 -9.49 -2.61 8.36
N THR A 192 -10.35 -1.96 7.59
CA THR A 192 -10.58 -0.51 7.70
C THR A 192 -11.10 -0.12 9.08
N ASP A 193 -11.99 -0.92 9.68
CA ASP A 193 -12.56 -0.63 11.00
C ASP A 193 -11.52 -0.84 12.11
N ASP A 194 -10.72 -1.91 12.02
CA ASP A 194 -9.59 -2.16 12.92
C ASP A 194 -8.55 -1.02 12.84
N ALA A 195 -8.27 -0.49 11.64
CA ALA A 195 -7.40 0.67 11.49
C ALA A 195 -7.93 1.92 12.21
N VAL A 196 -9.25 2.14 12.20
CA VAL A 196 -9.91 3.26 12.88
C VAL A 196 -9.85 3.07 14.39
N GLU A 197 -10.13 1.87 14.88
CA GLU A 197 -10.05 1.53 16.30
C GLU A 197 -8.63 1.69 16.84
N LYS A 198 -7.63 1.14 16.14
CA LYS A 198 -6.21 1.31 16.47
C LYS A 198 -5.77 2.76 16.38
N ALA A 199 -6.24 3.52 15.37
CA ALA A 199 -5.96 4.95 15.31
C ALA A 199 -6.52 5.70 16.53
N ALA A 200 -7.76 5.42 16.95
CA ALA A 200 -8.35 6.02 18.15
C ALA A 200 -7.53 5.68 19.40
N TYR A 201 -7.17 4.40 19.55
CA TYR A 201 -6.40 3.90 20.69
C TYR A 201 -5.02 4.58 20.77
N PHE A 202 -4.20 4.51 19.72
CA PHE A 202 -2.85 5.06 19.76
C PHE A 202 -2.82 6.59 19.75
N LEU A 203 -3.87 7.27 19.29
CA LEU A 203 -3.99 8.74 19.47
C LEU A 203 -4.27 9.14 20.93
N SER A 204 -4.82 8.25 21.75
CA SER A 204 -5.04 8.46 23.19
C SER A 204 -3.93 7.86 24.08
N HIS A 205 -3.14 6.92 23.58
CA HIS A 205 -2.04 6.25 24.29
C HIS A 205 -0.67 6.71 23.77
N GLU A 206 -0.30 7.95 24.09
CA GLU A 206 0.89 8.59 23.51
C GLU A 206 2.21 7.94 23.94
N ASN A 207 2.37 7.57 25.21
CA ASN A 207 3.60 6.98 25.71
C ASN A 207 3.89 5.64 25.03
N GLU A 208 2.91 4.75 24.98
CA GLU A 208 3.00 3.46 24.29
C GLU A 208 3.34 3.65 22.81
N ARG A 209 2.69 4.61 22.13
CA ARG A 209 2.95 4.91 20.72
C ARG A 209 4.40 5.38 20.48
N ILE A 210 4.94 6.20 21.38
CA ILE A 210 6.31 6.71 21.30
C ILE A 210 7.32 5.59 21.59
N GLU A 211 7.04 4.74 22.59
CA GLU A 211 7.85 3.58 22.93
C GLU A 211 7.96 2.61 21.76
N ILE A 212 6.83 2.29 21.10
CA ILE A 212 6.82 1.42 19.91
C ILE A 212 7.70 1.99 18.79
N ALA A 213 7.58 3.29 18.50
CA ALA A 213 8.40 3.94 17.47
C ALA A 213 9.89 3.98 17.84
N HIS A 214 10.20 4.12 19.13
CA HIS A 214 11.58 4.10 19.63
C HIS A 214 12.22 2.72 19.48
N ASN A 215 11.52 1.66 19.89
CA ASN A 215 11.99 0.28 19.77
C ASN A 215 12.36 -0.07 18.32
N ALA A 216 11.54 0.37 17.36
CA ALA A 216 11.81 0.16 15.94
C ALA A 216 13.12 0.82 15.48
N VAL A 217 13.40 2.05 15.93
CA VAL A 217 14.65 2.75 15.60
C VAL A 217 15.85 2.02 16.17
N GLU A 218 15.77 1.59 17.44
CA GLU A 218 16.85 0.85 18.09
C GLU A 218 17.11 -0.49 17.38
N LYS A 219 16.04 -1.21 17.01
CA LYS A 219 16.13 -2.48 16.26
C LYS A 219 16.75 -2.28 14.88
N ILE A 220 16.36 -1.22 14.16
CA ILE A 220 16.96 -0.90 12.85
C ILE A 220 18.44 -0.57 13.00
N ALA A 221 18.81 0.26 13.97
CA ALA A 221 20.20 0.63 14.21
C ALA A 221 21.07 -0.58 14.60
N ALA A 222 20.51 -1.50 15.39
CA ALA A 222 21.21 -2.69 15.85
C ALA A 222 21.34 -3.80 14.79
N TYR A 223 20.37 -3.96 13.88
CA TYR A 223 20.30 -5.16 13.03
C TYR A 223 20.04 -4.90 11.55
N HIS A 224 19.61 -3.71 11.14
CA HIS A 224 19.07 -3.49 9.78
C HIS A 224 19.70 -2.31 9.05
N THR A 225 20.94 -1.94 9.42
CA THR A 225 21.74 -0.98 8.65
C THR A 225 22.21 -1.58 7.33
N TYR A 226 22.59 -0.72 6.38
CA TYR A 226 23.23 -1.17 5.13
C TYR A 226 24.50 -1.99 5.38
N ASN A 227 25.28 -1.67 6.42
CA ASN A 227 26.49 -2.43 6.74
C ASN A 227 26.14 -3.88 7.07
N HIS A 228 25.15 -4.12 7.93
CA HIS A 228 24.69 -5.47 8.27
C HIS A 228 24.24 -6.24 7.03
N ARG A 229 23.50 -5.59 6.11
CA ARG A 229 23.03 -6.25 4.87
C ARG A 229 24.14 -6.56 3.90
N VAL A 230 25.14 -5.69 3.78
CA VAL A 230 26.31 -5.94 2.93
C VAL A 230 27.16 -7.07 3.50
N GLU A 231 27.35 -7.10 4.82
CA GLU A 231 28.06 -8.19 5.51
C GLU A 231 27.35 -9.54 5.29
N GLU A 232 26.03 -9.60 5.48
CA GLU A 232 25.20 -10.78 5.21
C GLU A 232 25.35 -11.28 3.76
N MET A 233 25.34 -10.37 2.77
CA MET A 233 25.57 -10.73 1.36
C MET A 233 26.96 -11.34 1.13
N PHE A 234 28.00 -10.82 1.79
CA PHE A 234 29.35 -11.39 1.68
C PHE A 234 29.44 -12.77 2.33
N GLU A 235 28.78 -12.99 3.46
CA GLU A 235 28.74 -14.30 4.12
C GLU A 235 28.13 -15.37 3.20
N ILE A 236 27.02 -15.05 2.53
CA ILE A 236 26.34 -15.97 1.58
C ILE A 236 27.21 -16.29 0.37
N ILE A 237 27.99 -15.33 -0.15
CA ILE A 237 28.89 -15.57 -1.30
C ILE A 237 30.09 -16.43 -0.89
N ASN A 238 30.55 -16.28 0.35
CA ASN A 238 31.72 -16.99 0.87
C ASN A 238 31.41 -18.36 1.48
N SER A 239 30.12 -18.73 1.61
CA SER A 239 29.65 -20.04 2.07
C SER A 239 29.53 -21.06 0.94
#